data_AF-A0A7K1AV43-F1
#
_entry.id   AF-A0A7K1AV43-F1
#
_cell.length_a   1.000
_cell.length_b   1.000
_cell.length_c   1.000
_cell.angle_alpha   90.00
_cell.angle_beta   90.00
_cell.angle_gamma   90.00
#
_symmetry.space_group_name_H-M   'P 1'
#
loop_
_entity.id
_entity.type
_entity.pdbx_description
1 polymer ?
#
loop_
_entity_poly.entity_id
_entity_poly.type
_entity_poly.pdbx_seq_one_letter_code
_entity_poly.pdbx_strand_id
1 'polypeptide(L)'
;GSCWTDDAVWDLGGGRLVEGKEAILKLWYAAMGGISSVVQTVHNGDAWVGASANEATGRWAISERMRRANGDSGILLAHYDDAYAKVNGQWLFTRRFLQVHYGGPADLSANFSNDKEQLLARGVAADV
;
A
#
# COMPACT_ATOMS: atom_id res chain seq x y z
N GLY A 1 -9.87 -8.24 8.27
CA GLY A 1 -8.91 -9.34 8.54
C GLY A 1 -8.99 -10.47 7.54
N SER A 2 -10.17 -10.81 7.03
CA SER A 2 -10.41 -11.99 6.17
C SER A 2 -9.68 -12.00 4.83
N CYS A 3 -9.08 -10.89 4.40
CA CYS A 3 -8.39 -10.80 3.10
C CYS A 3 -6.90 -11.17 3.18
N TRP A 4 -6.35 -11.50 4.36
CA TRP A 4 -4.93 -11.77 4.55
C TRP A 4 -4.69 -13.25 4.87
N THR A 5 -3.57 -13.80 4.41
CA THR A 5 -3.04 -15.04 4.99
C THR A 5 -2.52 -14.80 6.40
N ASP A 6 -2.40 -15.86 7.19
CA ASP A 6 -1.99 -15.74 8.60
C ASP A 6 -0.57 -15.21 8.76
N ASP A 7 0.30 -15.54 7.81
CA ASP A 7 1.72 -15.21 7.71
C ASP A 7 2.01 -13.99 6.81
N ALA A 8 1.00 -13.21 6.43
CA ALA A 8 1.17 -12.15 5.46
C ALA A 8 2.11 -11.03 5.95
N VAL A 9 2.74 -10.32 5.00
CA VAL A 9 3.66 -9.21 5.27
C VAL A 9 3.12 -7.90 4.70
N TRP A 10 3.22 -6.82 5.46
CA TRP A 10 2.78 -5.49 5.04
C TRP A 10 3.85 -4.43 5.24
N ASP A 11 4.03 -3.57 4.23
CA ASP A 11 4.74 -2.29 4.33
C ASP A 11 3.74 -1.16 4.03
N LEU A 12 3.62 -0.22 4.97
CA LEU A 12 2.75 0.95 4.86
C LEU A 12 3.50 2.20 4.37
N GLY A 13 4.44 2.04 3.43
CA GLY A 13 5.08 3.15 2.71
C GLY A 13 6.34 3.71 3.34
N GLY A 14 6.96 2.98 4.26
CA GLY A 14 8.14 3.46 5.00
C GLY A 14 9.27 2.45 5.11
N GLY A 15 9.18 1.30 4.44
CA GLY A 15 10.19 0.23 4.50
C GLY A 15 10.07 -0.66 5.74
N ARG A 16 9.13 -0.37 6.66
CA ARG A 16 8.91 -1.19 7.86
C ARG A 16 8.00 -2.36 7.52
N LEU A 17 8.56 -3.56 7.58
CA LEU A 17 7.81 -4.79 7.43
C LEU A 17 7.03 -5.14 8.71
N VAL A 18 5.78 -5.51 8.54
CA VAL A 18 4.88 -5.97 9.60
C VAL A 18 4.41 -7.36 9.21
N GLU A 19 4.81 -8.34 10.00
CA GLU A 19 4.61 -9.75 9.69
C GLU A 19 3.47 -10.33 10.54
N GLY A 20 2.59 -11.09 9.89
CA GLY A 20 1.46 -11.76 10.50
C GLY A 20 0.18 -10.93 10.52
N LYS A 21 -0.94 -11.60 10.23
CA LYS A 21 -2.28 -11.00 10.14
C LYS A 21 -2.68 -10.21 11.39
N GLU A 22 -2.36 -10.71 12.58
CA GLU A 22 -2.70 -10.04 13.84
C GLU A 22 -1.95 -8.71 14.00
N ALA A 23 -0.65 -8.68 13.70
CA ALA A 23 0.17 -7.48 13.77
C ALA A 23 -0.28 -6.44 12.73
N ILE A 24 -0.61 -6.90 11.52
CA ILE A 24 -1.19 -6.07 10.45
C ILE A 24 -2.48 -5.41 10.93
N LEU A 25 -3.41 -6.17 11.51
CA LEU A 25 -4.68 -5.63 12.00
C LEU A 25 -4.49 -4.63 13.13
N LYS A 26 -3.59 -4.92 14.07
CA LYS A 26 -3.25 -3.99 15.15
C LYS A 26 -2.72 -2.66 14.61
N LEU A 27 -1.79 -2.72 13.65
CA LEU A 27 -1.26 -1.51 13.00
C LEU A 27 -2.35 -0.76 12.23
N TRP A 28 -3.20 -1.47 11.48
CA TRP A 28 -4.29 -0.87 10.73
C TRP A 28 -5.24 -0.06 11.62
N TYR A 29 -5.71 -0.65 12.73
CA TYR A 29 -6.60 0.06 13.66
C TYR A 29 -5.92 1.28 14.30
N ALA A 30 -4.63 1.18 14.63
CA ALA A 30 -3.87 2.32 15.13
C ALA A 30 -3.75 3.44 14.09
N ALA A 31 -3.47 3.09 12.83
CA ALA A 31 -3.34 4.05 11.73
C ALA A 31 -4.68 4.75 11.42
N MET A 32 -5.78 4.01 11.40
CA MET A 32 -7.12 4.56 11.16
C MET A 32 -7.57 5.53 12.27
N GLY A 33 -7.04 5.41 13.49
CA GLY A 33 -7.29 6.39 14.55
C GLY A 33 -6.82 7.81 14.22
N GLY A 34 -5.88 7.97 13.28
CA GLY A 34 -5.39 9.28 12.82
C GLY A 34 -6.23 9.93 11.72
N ILE A 35 -7.28 9.28 11.23
CA ILE A 35 -8.06 9.69 10.06
C ILE A 35 -9.54 9.85 10.46
N SER A 36 -10.09 11.04 10.25
CA SER A 36 -11.53 11.31 10.45
C SER A 36 -12.38 10.84 9.28
N SER A 37 -11.88 11.03 8.05
CA SER A 37 -12.52 10.55 6.83
C SER A 37 -11.50 10.35 5.73
N VAL A 38 -11.73 9.37 4.87
CA VAL A 38 -10.89 9.08 3.71
C VAL A 38 -11.75 8.58 2.55
N VAL A 39 -11.45 9.05 1.35
CA VAL A 39 -11.93 8.50 0.10
C VAL A 39 -10.72 7.90 -0.62
N GLN A 40 -10.66 6.57 -0.64
CA GLN A 40 -9.67 5.83 -1.43
C GLN A 40 -10.26 5.53 -2.81
N THR A 41 -9.54 5.90 -3.85
CA THR A 41 -9.87 5.59 -5.24
C THR A 41 -8.80 4.64 -5.79
N VAL A 42 -9.25 3.52 -6.35
CA VAL A 42 -8.40 2.60 -7.11
C VAL A 42 -8.50 2.98 -8.59
N HIS A 43 -7.36 3.12 -9.24
CA HIS A 43 -7.24 3.49 -10.66
C HIS A 43 -6.97 2.24 -11.50
N ASN A 44 -6.06 2.34 -12.47
CA ASN A 44 -5.56 1.22 -13.22
C ASN A 44 -4.78 0.23 -12.33
N GLY A 45 -4.87 -1.03 -12.68
CA GLY A 45 -4.06 -2.07 -12.09
C GLY A 45 -4.01 -3.31 -12.97
N ASP A 46 -2.96 -4.08 -12.75
CA ASP A 46 -2.67 -5.32 -13.47
C ASP A 46 -2.41 -6.44 -12.45
N ALA A 47 -2.73 -7.66 -12.84
CA ALA A 47 -2.43 -8.86 -12.07
C ALA A 47 -1.82 -9.93 -12.97
N TRP A 48 -0.81 -10.62 -12.45
CA TRP A 48 -0.08 -11.66 -13.16
C TRP A 48 -0.13 -12.94 -12.35
N VAL A 49 -0.67 -14.01 -12.96
CA VAL A 49 -0.64 -15.34 -12.36
C VAL A 49 0.81 -15.82 -12.29
N GLY A 50 1.19 -16.37 -11.14
CA GLY A 50 2.52 -16.90 -10.90
C GLY A 50 2.75 -18.24 -11.59
N ALA A 51 3.81 -18.94 -11.17
CA ALA A 51 4.11 -20.28 -11.68
C ALA A 51 3.02 -21.31 -11.34
N SER A 52 2.32 -21.10 -10.22
CA SER A 52 1.15 -21.88 -9.84
C SER A 52 -0.14 -21.09 -10.12
N ALA A 53 -1.22 -21.80 -10.47
CA ALA A 53 -2.54 -21.19 -10.65
C ALA A 53 -3.15 -20.63 -9.33
N ASN A 54 -2.47 -20.87 -8.20
CA ASN A 54 -2.86 -20.42 -6.88
C ASN A 54 -1.99 -19.27 -6.36
N GLU A 55 -1.07 -18.77 -7.17
CA GLU A 55 -0.23 -17.63 -6.84
C GLU A 55 -0.43 -16.52 -7.86
N ALA A 56 -0.38 -15.28 -7.41
CA ALA A 56 -0.38 -14.14 -8.30
C ALA A 56 0.37 -12.97 -7.66
N THR A 57 0.77 -12.02 -8.50
CA THR A 57 1.21 -10.69 -8.09
C THR A 57 0.33 -9.64 -8.75
N GLY A 58 0.30 -8.44 -8.19
CA GLY A 58 -0.48 -7.37 -8.80
C GLY A 58 0.04 -6.00 -8.41
N ARG A 59 -0.23 -5.05 -9.30
CA ARG A 59 0.08 -3.64 -9.08
C ARG A 59 -1.19 -2.82 -9.24
N TRP A 60 -1.48 -1.98 -8.25
CA TRP A 60 -2.70 -1.17 -8.23
C TRP A 60 -2.36 0.28 -7.93
N ALA A 61 -2.57 1.18 -8.90
CA ALA A 61 -2.46 2.61 -8.65
C ALA A 61 -3.64 3.09 -7.80
N ILE A 62 -3.35 3.88 -6.77
CA ILE A 62 -4.36 4.42 -5.86
C ILE A 62 -4.15 5.91 -5.60
N SER A 63 -5.22 6.57 -5.21
CA SER A 63 -5.15 7.88 -4.57
C SER A 63 -6.11 7.96 -3.41
N GLU A 64 -5.71 8.67 -2.35
CA GLU A 64 -6.58 8.95 -1.21
C GLU A 64 -6.75 10.46 -1.06
N ARG A 65 -7.95 10.88 -0.68
CA ARG A 65 -8.22 12.22 -0.16
C ARG A 65 -8.75 12.05 1.25
N MET A 66 -8.11 12.69 2.21
CA MET A 66 -8.39 12.44 3.62
C MET A 66 -8.49 13.71 4.45
N ARG A 67 -9.28 13.62 5.50
CA ARG A 67 -9.29 14.53 6.65
C ARG A 67 -8.67 13.79 7.84
N ARG A 68 -7.61 14.35 8.41
CA ARG A 68 -6.95 13.83 9.60
C ARG A 68 -7.73 14.19 10.86
N ALA A 69 -7.50 13.42 11.93
CA ALA A 69 -8.13 13.66 13.24
C ALA A 69 -7.80 15.03 13.85
N ASN A 70 -6.66 15.62 13.48
CA ASN A 70 -6.26 16.96 13.90
C ASN A 70 -6.91 18.09 13.06
N GLY A 71 -7.73 17.76 12.07
CA GLY A 71 -8.41 18.73 11.19
C GLY A 71 -7.69 19.02 9.88
N ASP A 72 -6.48 18.53 9.66
CA ASP A 72 -5.74 18.75 8.42
C ASP A 72 -6.34 17.96 7.25
N SER A 73 -6.22 18.50 6.05
CA SER A 73 -6.55 17.80 4.80
C SER A 73 -5.29 17.38 4.07
N GLY A 74 -5.35 16.22 3.42
CA GLY A 74 -4.23 15.73 2.63
C GLY A 74 -4.67 14.85 1.47
N ILE A 75 -3.71 14.62 0.56
CA ILE A 75 -3.81 13.63 -0.50
C ILE A 75 -2.67 12.63 -0.38
N LEU A 76 -2.95 11.39 -0.81
CA LEU A 76 -1.95 10.36 -1.03
C LEU A 76 -2.02 9.96 -2.51
N LEU A 77 -0.88 9.91 -3.19
CA LEU A 77 -0.71 9.29 -4.50
C LEU A 77 0.27 8.14 -4.32
N ALA A 78 -0.14 6.93 -4.68
CA ALA A 78 0.64 5.73 -4.42
C ALA A 78 0.27 4.60 -5.38
N HIS A 79 1.03 3.52 -5.33
CA HIS A 79 0.55 2.22 -5.80
C HIS A 79 0.82 1.14 -4.78
N TYR A 80 0.08 0.05 -4.88
CA TYR A 80 0.40 -1.19 -4.19
C TYR A 80 1.17 -2.13 -5.09
N ASP A 81 2.18 -2.80 -4.53
CA ASP A 81 2.80 -4.01 -5.05
C ASP A 81 2.42 -5.20 -4.17
N ASP A 82 1.40 -5.93 -4.61
CA ASP A 82 0.78 -7.00 -3.85
C ASP A 82 1.27 -8.39 -4.32
N ALA A 83 1.23 -9.35 -3.42
CA ALA A 83 1.23 -10.77 -3.75
C ALA A 83 0.03 -11.47 -3.13
N TYR A 84 -0.42 -12.52 -3.83
CA TYR A 84 -1.63 -13.23 -3.51
C TYR A 84 -1.41 -14.74 -3.50
N ALA A 85 -2.15 -15.41 -2.62
CA ALA A 85 -2.32 -16.86 -2.65
C ALA A 85 -3.81 -17.20 -2.66
N LYS A 86 -4.18 -18.23 -3.43
CA LYS A 86 -5.53 -18.80 -3.44
C LYS A 86 -5.62 -19.92 -2.40
N VAL A 87 -6.24 -19.63 -1.26
CA VAL A 87 -6.42 -20.56 -0.15
C VAL A 87 -7.88 -20.98 -0.08
N ASN A 88 -8.16 -22.28 -0.18
CA ASN A 88 -9.53 -22.83 -0.15
C ASN A 88 -10.49 -22.12 -1.11
N GLY A 89 -10.01 -21.76 -2.31
CA GLY A 89 -10.80 -21.08 -3.34
C GLY A 89 -10.84 -19.56 -3.25
N GLN A 90 -10.36 -18.95 -2.16
CA GLN A 90 -10.35 -17.51 -1.94
C GLN A 90 -8.95 -16.91 -2.16
N TRP A 91 -8.86 -15.83 -2.92
CA TRP A 91 -7.63 -15.05 -3.04
C TRP A 91 -7.40 -14.20 -1.78
N LEU A 92 -6.21 -14.32 -1.21
CA LEU A 92 -5.76 -13.62 -0.01
C LEU A 92 -4.45 -12.90 -0.30
N PHE A 93 -4.24 -11.75 0.34
CA PHE A 93 -2.96 -11.07 0.37
C PHE A 93 -1.96 -11.89 1.20
N THR A 94 -0.86 -12.28 0.57
CA THR A 94 0.35 -12.77 1.27
C THR A 94 1.32 -11.62 1.51
N ARG A 95 1.27 -10.60 0.66
CA ARG A 95 2.06 -9.39 0.80
C ARG A 95 1.30 -8.19 0.28
N ARG A 96 1.45 -7.05 0.94
CA ARG A 96 1.09 -5.75 0.36
C ARG A 96 2.20 -4.76 0.65
N PHE A 97 2.76 -4.12 -0.37
CA PHE A 97 3.70 -3.03 -0.16
C PHE A 97 3.12 -1.76 -0.77
N LEU A 98 2.99 -0.72 0.05
CA LEU A 98 2.55 0.59 -0.43
C LEU A 98 3.78 1.37 -0.91
N GLN A 99 3.83 1.68 -2.19
CA GLN A 99 4.79 2.63 -2.74
C GLN A 99 4.16 4.02 -2.76
N VAL A 100 4.55 4.86 -1.82
CA VAL A 100 4.12 6.27 -1.80
C VAL A 100 4.89 7.06 -2.86
N HIS A 101 4.18 7.86 -3.63
CA HIS A 101 4.76 8.84 -4.56
C HIS A 101 4.65 10.26 -4.00
N TYR A 102 3.50 10.55 -3.39
CA TYR A 102 3.24 11.82 -2.75
C TYR A 102 2.30 11.62 -1.57
N GLY A 103 2.62 12.22 -0.41
CA GLY A 103 1.75 12.26 0.75
C GLY A 103 1.89 13.62 1.44
N GLY A 104 0.86 14.45 1.39
CA GLY A 104 0.98 15.84 1.86
C GLY A 104 -0.28 16.66 1.62
N PRO A 105 -0.20 18.00 1.75
CA PRO A 105 -1.34 18.85 1.46
C PRO A 105 -1.72 18.76 -0.02
N ALA A 106 -2.97 19.12 -0.35
CA ALA A 106 -3.45 19.09 -1.73
C ALA A 106 -2.80 20.16 -2.64
N ASP A 107 -1.96 21.03 -2.08
CA ASP A 107 -1.22 22.08 -2.77
C ASP A 107 0.10 21.59 -3.41
N LEU A 108 0.45 20.31 -3.23
CA LEU A 108 1.69 19.68 -3.73
C LEU A 108 2.99 20.26 -3.13
N SER A 109 2.93 20.84 -1.93
CA SER A 109 4.09 21.45 -1.25
C SER A 109 5.02 20.45 -0.54
N ALA A 110 4.64 19.17 -0.40
CA ALA A 110 5.48 18.14 0.21
C ALA A 110 6.50 17.54 -0.77
N ASN A 111 7.54 16.87 -0.25
CA ASN A 111 8.56 16.22 -1.07
C ASN A 111 7.97 15.03 -1.84
N PHE A 112 8.29 14.94 -3.12
CA PHE A 112 8.06 13.75 -3.93
C PHE A 112 9.03 12.64 -3.48
N SER A 113 8.55 11.42 -3.28
CA SER A 113 9.39 10.25 -2.91
C SER A 113 9.65 9.31 -4.08
N ASN A 114 9.10 9.65 -5.25
CA ASN A 114 9.26 8.95 -6.51
C ASN A 114 10.14 9.71 -7.50
N ASP A 115 10.90 10.69 -7.03
CA ASP A 115 12.00 11.20 -7.81
C ASP A 115 13.10 10.13 -7.92
N LYS A 116 13.96 10.30 -8.92
CA LYS A 116 15.05 9.36 -9.21
C LYS A 116 15.94 9.09 -8.01
N GLU A 117 16.27 10.11 -7.23
CA GLU A 117 17.18 10.01 -6.08
C GLU A 117 16.56 9.13 -4.99
N GLN A 118 15.30 9.37 -4.66
CA GLN A 118 14.59 8.61 -3.63
C GLN A 118 14.22 7.19 -4.05
N LEU A 119 14.01 6.94 -5.34
CA LEU A 119 13.86 5.58 -5.86
C LEU A 119 15.16 4.77 -5.70
N LEU A 120 16.30 5.36 -6.10
CA LEU A 120 17.60 4.72 -5.95
C LEU A 120 17.97 4.46 -4.48
N ALA A 121 17.66 5.38 -3.57
CA ALA A 121 17.90 5.22 -2.13
C ALA A 121 17.18 4.00 -1.51
N ARG A 122 16.12 3.51 -2.17
CA ARG A 122 15.30 2.38 -1.74
C ARG A 122 15.59 1.10 -2.52
N GLY A 123 16.61 1.11 -3.39
CA GLY A 123 16.95 -0.02 -4.25
C GLY A 123 15.96 -0.27 -5.39
N VAL A 124 15.16 0.75 -5.76
CA VAL A 124 14.21 0.68 -6.87
C VAL A 124 14.87 1.22 -8.14
N ALA A 125 14.78 0.47 -9.25
CA ALA A 125 15.27 0.94 -10.54
C ALA A 125 14.52 2.22 -10.97
N ALA A 126 15.28 3.20 -11.46
CA ALA A 126 14.81 4.53 -11.82
C ALA A 126 15.11 4.83 -13.30
N ASP A 127 14.85 3.84 -14.17
CA ASP A 127 15.16 3.82 -15.59
C ASP A 127 14.09 4.46 -16.50
N VAL A 128 13.26 5.35 -15.93
CA VAL A 128 12.49 6.37 -16.64
C VAL A 128 12.75 7.76 -16.09
#